data_AF-A0A4Z0EMV1-F1
#
_entry.id   AF-A0A4Z0EMV1-F1
#
_cell.length_a   1.000
_cell.length_b   1.000
_cell.length_c   1.000
_cell.angle_alpha   90.00
_cell.angle_beta   90.00
_cell.angle_gamma   90.00
#
_symmetry.space_group_name_H-M   'P 1'
#
loop_
_entity.id
_entity.type
_entity.pdbx_description
1 polymer ?
#
loop_
_entity_poly.entity_id
_entity_poly.type
_entity_poly.pdbx_seq_one_letter_code
_entity_poly.pdbx_strand_id
1 'polypeptide(L)'
;MKPIEVLNDKLKGNFISRFSIGDTWDLYFGDYWLSTHNLISSDESPLNEWLLANYPPFQKAIDQEDISKCVVVAAFMRKKVVSVALDDSCNLTINFEDNGKLILPTDTDIVDWQWSLSEGGNDPYMSYIVACFGEGQISIKEE
;
A
#
# COMPACT_ATOMS: atom_id res chain seq x y z
N MET A 1 4.39 18.91 11.97
CA MET A 1 5.30 17.92 11.36
C MET A 1 4.90 17.75 9.90
N LYS A 2 5.83 17.56 8.95
CA LYS A 2 5.45 17.33 7.54
C LYS A 2 4.92 15.91 7.37
N PRO A 3 4.01 15.64 6.41
CA PRO A 3 3.44 14.30 6.25
C PRO A 3 4.50 13.21 5.99
N ILE A 4 5.51 13.55 5.18
CA ILE A 4 6.63 12.64 4.88
C ILE A 4 7.50 12.34 6.12
N GLU A 5 7.58 13.26 7.08
CA GLU A 5 8.32 13.04 8.34
C GLU A 5 7.56 12.05 9.22
N VAL A 6 6.24 12.20 9.34
CA VAL A 6 5.35 11.24 10.03
C VAL A 6 5.47 9.85 9.41
N LEU A 7 5.34 9.75 8.08
CA LEU A 7 5.44 8.46 7.39
C LEU A 7 6.82 7.80 7.59
N ASN A 8 7.91 8.57 7.50
CA ASN A 8 9.24 8.03 7.74
C ASN A 8 9.42 7.56 9.18
N ASP A 9 8.97 8.34 10.17
CA ASP A 9 9.05 7.98 11.58
C ASP A 9 8.31 6.67 11.89
N LYS A 10 7.12 6.50 11.30
CA LYS A 10 6.23 5.36 11.60
C LYS A 10 6.54 4.11 10.78
N LEU A 11 6.99 4.24 9.53
CA LEU A 11 7.17 3.10 8.61
C LEU A 11 8.62 2.64 8.48
N LYS A 12 9.61 3.54 8.56
CA LYS A 12 11.02 3.17 8.30
C LYS A 12 11.54 2.20 9.37
N GLY A 13 12.20 1.13 8.93
CA GLY A 13 12.71 0.07 9.80
C GLY A 13 11.67 -0.97 10.20
N ASN A 14 10.37 -0.67 10.04
CA ASN A 14 9.29 -1.66 10.13
C ASN A 14 9.20 -2.51 8.87
N PHE A 15 8.31 -3.50 8.88
CA PHE A 15 8.07 -4.41 7.76
C PHE A 15 6.60 -4.85 7.74
N ILE A 16 6.11 -5.29 6.58
CA ILE A 16 4.78 -5.89 6.47
C ILE A 16 4.79 -7.24 7.19
N SER A 17 4.05 -7.33 8.29
CA SER A 17 3.96 -8.54 9.12
C SER A 17 2.70 -9.35 8.83
N ARG A 18 1.66 -8.68 8.33
CA ARG A 18 0.36 -9.19 7.90
C ARG A 18 -0.21 -8.26 6.83
N PHE A 19 -1.03 -8.80 5.94
CA PHE A 19 -1.90 -8.02 5.08
C PHE A 19 -3.29 -8.66 4.96
N SER A 20 -4.28 -7.86 4.58
CA SER A 20 -5.60 -8.31 4.15
C SER A 20 -6.01 -7.61 2.86
N ILE A 21 -6.93 -8.24 2.14
CA ILE A 21 -7.48 -7.77 0.88
C ILE A 21 -9.01 -7.87 0.93
N GLY A 22 -9.66 -6.84 0.38
CA GLY A 22 -11.09 -6.73 0.16
C GLY A 22 -11.33 -5.60 -0.84
N ASP A 23 -12.22 -4.65 -0.55
CA ASP A 23 -12.33 -3.41 -1.32
C ASP A 23 -11.10 -2.48 -1.16
N THR A 24 -10.25 -2.80 -0.17
CA THR A 24 -8.99 -2.14 0.14
C THR A 24 -7.89 -3.16 0.40
N TRP A 25 -6.66 -2.69 0.32
CA TRP A 25 -5.47 -3.37 0.78
C TRP A 25 -5.06 -2.81 2.13
N ASP A 26 -4.98 -3.65 3.15
CA ASP A 26 -4.54 -3.25 4.48
C ASP A 26 -3.22 -3.93 4.83
N LEU A 27 -2.18 -3.11 5.02
CA LEU A 27 -0.82 -3.56 5.27
C LEU A 27 -0.44 -3.23 6.72
N TYR A 28 -0.06 -4.24 7.50
CA TYR A 28 0.28 -4.07 8.91
C TYR A 28 1.80 -4.01 9.16
N PHE A 29 2.25 -2.86 9.63
CA PHE A 29 3.65 -2.49 9.93
C PHE A 29 3.87 -2.29 11.43
N GLY A 30 4.20 -3.36 12.15
CA GLY A 30 4.51 -3.29 13.58
C GLY A 30 3.28 -2.93 14.40
N ASP A 31 3.03 -1.64 14.61
CA ASP A 31 1.88 -1.08 15.34
C ASP A 31 0.92 -0.31 14.43
N TYR A 32 1.23 -0.17 13.13
CA TYR A 32 0.50 0.69 12.21
C TYR A 32 -0.16 -0.07 11.08
N TRP A 33 -1.32 0.39 10.67
CA TRP A 33 -2.09 -0.04 9.52
C TRP A 33 -1.98 0.99 8.42
N LEU A 34 -1.46 0.58 7.27
CA LEU A 34 -1.49 1.36 6.04
C LEU A 34 -2.55 0.75 5.11
N SER A 35 -3.68 1.43 5.00
CA SER A 35 -4.79 1.03 4.15
C SER A 35 -4.76 1.84 2.86
N THR A 36 -5.18 1.25 1.74
CA THR A 36 -5.19 1.89 0.41
C THR A 36 -6.17 1.20 -0.52
N HIS A 37 -6.72 1.92 -1.48
CA HIS A 37 -7.57 1.32 -2.51
C HIS A 37 -6.79 0.59 -3.60
N ASN A 38 -5.52 0.95 -3.79
CA ASN A 38 -4.71 0.33 -4.82
C ASN A 38 -3.24 0.23 -4.40
N LEU A 39 -2.55 -0.74 -4.99
CA LEU A 39 -1.13 -1.01 -4.88
C LEU A 39 -0.59 -1.29 -6.27
N ILE A 40 0.59 -0.73 -6.57
CA ILE A 40 1.29 -0.91 -7.83
C ILE A 40 2.74 -1.36 -7.57
N SER A 41 3.17 -2.36 -8.33
CA SER A 41 4.54 -2.84 -8.41
C SER A 41 4.92 -3.16 -9.86
N SER A 42 6.20 -2.97 -10.18
CA SER A 42 6.75 -3.35 -11.49
C SER A 42 6.70 -4.85 -11.76
N ASP A 43 6.56 -5.67 -10.71
CA ASP A 43 6.59 -7.12 -10.81
C ASP A 43 5.23 -7.71 -11.23
N GLU A 44 4.16 -6.91 -11.22
CA GLU A 44 2.79 -7.37 -11.51
C GLU A 44 2.62 -7.86 -12.96
N SER A 45 3.03 -7.06 -13.94
CA SER A 45 2.88 -7.41 -15.37
C SER A 45 3.60 -8.73 -15.73
N PRO A 46 4.90 -8.91 -15.46
CA PRO A 46 5.57 -10.17 -15.78
C PRO A 46 5.00 -11.36 -14.98
N LEU A 47 4.55 -11.13 -13.73
CA LEU A 47 3.90 -12.18 -12.93
C LEU A 47 2.54 -12.58 -13.50
N ASN A 48 1.73 -11.61 -13.92
CA ASN A 48 0.43 -11.86 -14.55
C ASN A 48 0.59 -12.67 -15.84
N GLU A 49 1.56 -12.31 -16.69
CA GLU A 49 1.88 -13.07 -17.91
C GLU A 49 2.27 -14.52 -17.57
N TRP A 50 3.10 -14.71 -16.54
CA TRP A 50 3.50 -16.04 -16.10
C TRP A 50 2.31 -16.84 -15.55
N LEU A 51 1.48 -16.25 -14.70
CA LEU A 51 0.30 -16.91 -14.11
C LEU A 51 -0.71 -17.30 -15.19
N LEU A 52 -0.92 -16.44 -16.19
CA LEU A 52 -1.80 -16.71 -17.32
C LEU A 52 -1.35 -17.94 -18.11
N ALA A 53 -0.03 -18.08 -18.31
CA ALA A 53 0.55 -19.18 -19.07
C ALA A 53 0.67 -20.49 -18.26
N ASN A 54 0.88 -20.41 -16.94
CA ASN A 54 1.35 -21.56 -16.15
C ASN A 54 0.39 -21.99 -15.03
N TYR A 55 -0.60 -21.18 -14.66
CA TYR A 55 -1.55 -21.49 -13.60
C TYR A 55 -3.00 -21.41 -14.11
N PRO A 56 -3.56 -22.50 -14.70
CA PRO A 56 -4.89 -22.50 -15.31
C PRO A 56 -6.04 -21.94 -14.44
N PRO A 57 -6.06 -22.10 -13.11
CA PRO A 57 -7.08 -21.46 -12.27
C PRO A 57 -7.07 -19.93 -12.35
N PHE A 58 -5.92 -19.29 -12.63
CA PHE A 58 -5.80 -17.84 -12.77
C PHE A 58 -6.76 -17.28 -13.82
N GLN A 59 -6.85 -17.93 -14.98
CA GLN A 59 -7.74 -17.50 -16.08
C GLN A 59 -9.22 -17.47 -15.69
N LYS A 60 -9.61 -18.18 -14.63
CA LYS A 60 -10.98 -18.27 -14.14
C LYS A 60 -11.21 -17.46 -12.86
N ALA A 61 -10.18 -16.79 -12.34
CA ALA A 61 -10.33 -15.91 -11.20
C ALA A 61 -11.21 -14.73 -11.59
N ILE A 62 -12.06 -14.30 -10.65
CA ILE A 62 -12.91 -13.12 -10.81
C ILE A 62 -12.03 -11.87 -10.86
N ASP A 63 -11.07 -11.79 -9.94
CA ASP A 63 -10.10 -10.71 -9.87
C ASP A 63 -8.69 -11.28 -10.07
N GLN A 64 -8.18 -11.12 -11.29
CA GLN A 64 -6.84 -11.60 -11.66
C GLN A 64 -5.75 -10.66 -11.16
N GLU A 65 -6.06 -9.37 -11.06
CA GLU A 65 -5.13 -8.33 -10.63
C GLU A 65 -4.78 -8.49 -9.15
N ASP A 66 -5.78 -8.81 -8.33
CA ASP A 66 -5.59 -9.07 -6.91
C ASP A 66 -4.68 -10.26 -6.62
N ILE A 67 -4.70 -11.29 -7.46
CA ILE A 67 -3.87 -12.49 -7.24
C ILE A 67 -2.38 -12.14 -7.38
N SER A 68 -1.98 -11.43 -8.44
CA SER A 68 -0.57 -11.06 -8.61
C SER A 68 -0.11 -10.08 -7.55
N LYS A 69 -0.93 -9.09 -7.21
CA LYS A 69 -0.65 -8.17 -6.10
C LYS A 69 -0.48 -8.89 -4.77
N CYS A 70 -1.31 -9.91 -4.48
CA CYS A 70 -1.16 -10.73 -3.27
C CYS A 70 0.20 -11.42 -3.22
N VAL A 71 0.66 -11.98 -4.34
CA VAL A 71 1.97 -12.62 -4.44
C VAL A 71 3.09 -11.60 -4.26
N VAL A 72 2.98 -10.42 -4.87
CA VAL A 72 3.95 -9.32 -4.72
C VAL A 72 4.05 -8.86 -3.26
N VAL A 73 2.91 -8.57 -2.61
CA VAL A 73 2.87 -8.16 -1.20
C VAL A 73 3.45 -9.26 -0.31
N ALA A 74 3.09 -10.52 -0.55
CA ALA A 74 3.65 -11.66 0.16
C ALA A 74 5.17 -11.77 0.00
N ALA A 75 5.72 -11.45 -1.18
CA ALA A 75 7.16 -11.44 -1.43
C ALA A 75 7.90 -10.27 -0.74
N PHE A 76 7.19 -9.20 -0.37
CA PHE A 76 7.73 -8.09 0.43
C PHE A 76 7.48 -8.23 1.94
N MET A 77 6.69 -9.22 2.38
CA MET A 77 6.52 -9.47 3.81
C MET A 77 7.87 -9.72 4.49
N ARG A 78 7.99 -9.21 5.72
CA ARG A 78 9.21 -9.26 6.56
C ARG A 78 10.42 -8.50 6.02
N LYS A 79 10.38 -7.96 4.81
CA LYS A 79 11.42 -7.04 4.32
C LYS A 79 11.30 -5.70 5.00
N LYS A 80 12.42 -5.14 5.46
CA LYS A 80 12.42 -3.83 6.11
C LYS A 80 12.18 -2.70 5.13
N VAL A 81 11.37 -1.73 5.53
CA VAL A 81 11.24 -0.44 4.84
C VAL A 81 12.50 0.37 5.09
N VAL A 82 13.18 0.78 4.02
CA VAL A 82 14.41 1.58 4.06
C VAL A 82 14.09 3.07 3.96
N SER A 83 13.07 3.41 3.18
CA SER A 83 12.58 4.77 3.03
C SER A 83 11.16 4.80 2.48
N VAL A 84 10.50 5.94 2.69
CA VAL A 84 9.24 6.28 2.03
C VAL A 84 9.41 7.59 1.28
N ALA A 85 8.63 7.77 0.22
CA ALA A 85 8.59 9.00 -0.57
C ALA A 85 7.14 9.35 -0.91
N LEU A 86 6.88 10.66 -1.01
CA LEU A 86 5.64 11.23 -1.52
C LEU A 86 6.00 12.11 -2.71
N ASP A 87 5.26 11.97 -3.82
CA ASP A 87 5.36 12.88 -4.94
C ASP A 87 4.32 14.03 -4.83
N ASP A 88 4.28 14.89 -5.86
CA ASP A 88 3.41 16.07 -5.87
C ASP A 88 1.91 15.70 -5.89
N SER A 89 1.56 14.55 -6.46
CA SER A 89 0.20 13.98 -6.44
C SER A 89 -0.11 13.26 -5.12
N CYS A 90 0.85 13.17 -4.20
CA CYS A 90 0.78 12.41 -2.95
C CYS A 90 0.70 10.89 -3.14
N ASN A 91 1.19 10.36 -4.27
CA ASN A 91 1.43 8.93 -4.39
C ASN A 91 2.49 8.52 -3.36
N LEU A 92 2.18 7.49 -2.56
CA LEU A 92 3.09 7.02 -1.53
C LEU A 92 3.92 5.86 -2.07
N THR A 93 5.23 6.08 -2.19
CA THR A 93 6.19 5.02 -2.48
C THR A 93 6.80 4.48 -1.20
N ILE A 94 6.75 3.16 -1.03
CA ILE A 94 7.45 2.42 0.02
C ILE A 94 8.62 1.67 -0.61
N ASN A 95 9.84 1.97 -0.16
CA ASN A 95 11.05 1.28 -0.60
C ASN A 95 11.49 0.30 0.48
N PHE A 96 11.55 -0.97 0.11
CA PHE A 96 12.03 -2.06 0.93
C PHE A 96 13.52 -2.32 0.66
N GLU A 97 14.15 -3.14 1.50
CA GLU A 97 15.45 -3.71 1.18
C GLU A 97 15.43 -4.52 -0.14
N ASP A 98 16.61 -4.79 -0.70
CA ASP A 98 16.79 -5.46 -2.00
C ASP A 98 16.12 -4.75 -3.19
N ASN A 99 15.96 -3.43 -3.12
CA ASN A 99 15.30 -2.60 -4.13
C ASN A 99 13.81 -2.94 -4.37
N GLY A 100 13.15 -3.61 -3.42
CA GLY A 100 11.71 -3.82 -3.48
C GLY A 100 10.95 -2.50 -3.41
N LYS A 101 9.95 -2.31 -4.27
CA LYS A 101 9.17 -1.07 -4.34
C LYS A 101 7.68 -1.37 -4.46
N LEU A 102 6.90 -0.68 -3.64
CA LEU A 102 5.44 -0.67 -3.68
C LEU A 102 4.96 0.78 -3.76
N ILE A 103 4.01 1.06 -4.65
CA ILE A 103 3.43 2.39 -4.83
C ILE A 103 1.95 2.32 -4.47
N LEU A 104 1.49 3.26 -3.66
CA LEU A 104 0.09 3.52 -3.33
C LEU A 104 -0.32 4.74 -4.13
N PRO A 105 -1.03 4.56 -5.25
CA PRO A 105 -1.40 5.67 -6.11
C PRO A 105 -2.59 6.45 -5.54
N THR A 106 -2.80 7.66 -6.04
CA THR A 106 -3.88 8.58 -5.63
C THR A 106 -4.88 8.88 -6.75
N ASP A 107 -4.84 8.10 -7.84
CA ASP A 107 -5.65 8.27 -9.05
C ASP A 107 -6.83 7.28 -9.10
N THR A 108 -7.25 6.73 -7.96
CA THR A 108 -8.40 5.83 -7.93
C THR A 108 -9.69 6.65 -8.10
N ASP A 109 -10.41 6.43 -9.21
CA ASP A 109 -11.40 7.36 -9.79
C ASP A 109 -12.71 7.61 -8.98
N ILE A 110 -12.96 6.91 -7.86
CA ILE A 110 -14.31 6.93 -7.21
C ILE A 110 -14.23 6.86 -5.67
N VAL A 111 -13.11 7.24 -5.07
CA VAL A 111 -12.92 7.07 -3.61
C VAL A 111 -12.72 8.42 -2.91
N ASP A 112 -13.36 8.56 -1.76
CA ASP A 112 -13.32 9.72 -0.87
C ASP A 112 -12.02 9.77 -0.02
N TRP A 113 -11.17 8.76 -0.17
CA TRP A 113 -9.79 8.69 0.29
C TRP A 113 -8.99 7.73 -0.57
N GLN A 114 -7.67 7.89 -0.62
CA GLN A 114 -6.77 7.09 -1.47
C GLN A 114 -5.96 6.10 -0.63
N TRP A 115 -5.33 6.61 0.44
CA TRP A 115 -4.61 5.80 1.41
C TRP A 115 -4.63 6.46 2.79
N SER A 116 -4.46 5.67 3.86
CA SER A 116 -4.38 6.16 5.23
C SER A 116 -3.45 5.31 6.10
N LEU A 117 -2.76 5.96 7.03
CA LEU A 117 -1.99 5.33 8.09
C LEU A 117 -2.72 5.53 9.43
N SER A 118 -2.96 4.47 10.18
CA SER A 118 -3.60 4.49 11.50
C SER A 118 -2.98 3.46 12.45
N GLU A 119 -3.30 3.51 13.74
CA GLU A 119 -2.92 2.44 14.69
C GLU A 119 -3.96 1.30 14.73
N GLY A 120 -5.23 1.62 14.43
CA GLY A 120 -6.35 0.71 14.62
C GLY A 120 -6.74 -0.12 13.40
N GLY A 121 -6.30 0.24 12.19
CA GLY A 121 -6.80 -0.37 10.95
C GLY A 121 -8.30 -0.13 10.74
N ASN A 122 -8.82 0.95 11.34
CA ASN A 122 -10.22 1.35 11.28
C ASN A 122 -10.43 2.40 10.18
N ASP A 123 -11.71 2.76 9.99
CA ASP A 123 -12.19 3.81 9.10
C ASP A 123 -11.23 5.03 9.02
N PRO A 124 -10.76 5.38 7.80
CA PRO A 124 -9.83 6.47 7.54
C PRO A 124 -10.38 7.86 7.90
N TYR A 125 -11.68 8.00 8.21
CA TYR A 125 -12.25 9.24 8.72
C TYR A 125 -12.18 9.37 10.24
N MET A 126 -12.06 8.25 10.95
CA MET A 126 -12.24 8.21 12.40
C MET A 126 -10.90 8.28 13.15
N SER A 127 -9.87 7.56 12.69
CA SER A 127 -8.64 7.36 13.48
C SER A 127 -7.34 7.31 12.66
N TYR A 128 -7.20 8.14 11.63
CA TYR A 128 -5.95 8.28 10.89
C TYR A 128 -4.91 9.13 11.66
N ILE A 129 -3.64 8.75 11.53
CA ILE A 129 -2.48 9.57 11.87
C ILE A 129 -2.19 10.50 10.69
N VAL A 130 -2.12 9.93 9.49
CA VAL A 130 -1.94 10.64 8.22
C VAL A 130 -2.76 9.96 7.13
N ALA A 131 -3.45 10.72 6.31
CA ALA A 131 -4.29 10.20 5.23
C ALA A 131 -4.24 11.10 4.00
N CYS A 132 -4.43 10.49 2.84
CA CYS A 132 -4.63 11.18 1.58
C CYS A 132 -6.10 11.01 1.17
N PHE A 133 -6.86 12.12 1.16
CA PHE A 133 -8.28 12.11 0.82
C PHE A 133 -8.55 12.27 -0.68
N GLY A 134 -7.52 12.63 -1.44
CA GLY A 134 -7.56 12.81 -2.89
C GLY A 134 -6.19 13.23 -3.40
N GLU A 135 -6.01 13.28 -4.72
CA GLU A 135 -4.75 13.70 -5.33
C GLU A 135 -4.26 15.05 -4.76
N GLY A 136 -3.04 15.06 -4.24
CA GLY A 136 -2.43 16.23 -3.60
C GLY A 136 -3.04 16.64 -2.26
N GLN A 137 -4.03 15.92 -1.73
CA GLN A 137 -4.78 16.27 -0.52
C GLN A 137 -4.40 15.39 0.65
N ILE A 138 -3.31 15.74 1.32
CA ILE A 138 -2.83 15.04 2.52
C ILE A 138 -3.24 15.76 3.80
N SER A 139 -3.68 15.00 4.80
CA SER A 139 -4.07 15.48 6.13
C SER A 139 -3.34 14.72 7.21
N ILE A 140 -2.92 15.43 8.25
CA ILE A 140 -2.34 14.85 9.48
C ILE A 140 -3.30 15.19 10.61
N LYS A 141 -3.62 14.21 11.44
CA LYS A 141 -4.36 14.46 12.68
C LYS A 141 -3.33 14.78 13.76
N GLU A 142 -3.35 16.01 14.27
CA GLU A 142 -2.54 16.37 15.44
C GLU A 142 -3.15 15.69 16.68
N GLU A 143 -2.32 14.96 17.43
CA GLU A 143 -2.66 14.41 18.75
C GLU A 143 -2.82 15.51 19.81
#